data_AF-D7CF95-F1
#
_entry.id   AF-D7CF95-F1
#
_cell.length_a   1.000
_cell.length_b   1.000
_cell.length_c   1.000
_cell.angle_alpha   90.00
_cell.angle_beta   90.00
_cell.angle_gamma   90.00
#
_symmetry.space_group_name_H-M   'P 1'
#
loop_
_entity.id
_entity.type
_entity.pdbx_description
1 polymer ?
#
loop_
_entity_poly.entity_id
_entity_poly.type
_entity_poly.pdbx_seq_one_letter_code
_entity_poly.pdbx_strand_id
1 'polypeptide(L)'
;MTSVVEKRLGALPVAAGFLRRLDVAGIVDEVCPGGASALVTHGQVIEALVANRLTSPAPLVRVEDWARCWAVEEVFGIEPGLLNDDRLARALDAIAPHLEHIAGTVGARAIGEFGVDVARMHWDMTSMGGF
;
A
#
# COMPACT_ATOMS: atom_id res chain seq x y z
N MET A 1 -0.99 -25.28 24.02
CA MET A 1 -1.82 -24.08 24.29
C MET A 1 -1.77 -23.23 23.04
N THR A 2 -2.82 -23.23 22.23
CA THR A 2 -2.93 -22.32 21.08
C THR A 2 -3.15 -20.91 21.62
N SER A 3 -2.14 -20.06 21.52
CA SER A 3 -2.25 -18.64 21.85
C SER A 3 -3.34 -18.03 20.98
N VAL A 4 -4.43 -17.55 21.59
CA VAL A 4 -5.44 -16.76 20.88
C VAL A 4 -4.80 -15.39 20.61
N VAL A 5 -4.53 -15.09 19.35
CA VAL A 5 -4.02 -13.79 18.93
C VAL A 5 -5.21 -12.98 18.44
N GLU A 6 -5.54 -11.91 19.18
CA GLU A 6 -6.55 -10.95 18.74
C GLU A 6 -5.93 -9.96 17.76
N LYS A 7 -6.37 -9.99 16.50
CA LYS A 7 -5.97 -9.04 15.46
C LYS A 7 -7.10 -8.08 15.13
N ARG A 8 -6.78 -6.81 14.88
CA ARG A 8 -7.75 -5.80 14.44
C ARG A 8 -8.03 -5.96 12.94
N LEU A 9 -9.29 -6.19 12.58
CA LEU A 9 -9.78 -6.16 11.20
C LEU A 9 -10.05 -4.72 10.74
N GLY A 10 -10.83 -3.95 11.51
CA GLY A 10 -11.16 -2.55 11.21
C GLY A 10 -11.59 -2.33 9.75
N ALA A 11 -11.11 -1.26 9.11
CA ALA A 11 -11.37 -0.96 7.70
C ALA A 11 -10.43 -1.70 6.72
N LEU A 12 -9.56 -2.59 7.20
CA LEU A 12 -8.51 -3.24 6.40
C LEU A 12 -9.08 -4.10 5.26
N PRO A 13 -10.12 -4.93 5.45
CA PRO A 13 -10.69 -5.72 4.35
C PRO A 13 -11.34 -4.84 3.28
N VAL A 14 -11.93 -3.71 3.71
CA VAL A 14 -12.54 -2.74 2.79
C VAL A 14 -11.46 -2.08 1.95
N ALA A 15 -10.38 -1.59 2.58
CA ALA A 15 -9.24 -1.02 1.89
C ALA A 15 -8.62 -2.02 0.89
N ALA A 16 -8.38 -3.27 1.31
CA ALA A 16 -7.87 -4.32 0.43
C ALA A 16 -8.80 -4.62 -0.75
N GLY A 17 -10.11 -4.61 -0.53
CA GLY A 17 -11.11 -4.77 -1.58
C GLY A 17 -11.01 -3.68 -2.64
N PHE A 18 -10.87 -2.42 -2.24
CA PHE A 18 -10.69 -1.30 -3.17
C PHE A 18 -9.34 -1.36 -3.89
N LEU A 19 -8.25 -1.64 -3.17
CA LEU A 19 -6.90 -1.75 -3.75
C LEU A 19 -6.83 -2.82 -4.85
N ARG A 20 -7.45 -3.99 -4.62
CA ARG A 20 -7.54 -5.07 -5.62
C ARG A 20 -8.38 -4.71 -6.83
N ARG A 21 -9.53 -4.04 -6.63
CA ARG A 21 -10.36 -3.58 -7.75
C ARG A 21 -9.62 -2.54 -8.61
N LEU A 22 -8.85 -1.68 -7.95
CA LEU A 22 -7.98 -0.70 -8.60
C LEU A 22 -6.66 -1.29 -9.12
N ASP A 23 -6.37 -2.57 -8.81
CA ASP A 23 -5.15 -3.29 -9.24
C ASP A 23 -3.87 -2.50 -8.99
N VAL A 24 -3.80 -1.90 -7.80
CA VAL A 24 -2.65 -1.07 -7.41
C VAL A 24 -1.37 -1.90 -7.43
N ALA A 25 -1.40 -3.12 -6.90
CA ALA A 25 -0.23 -3.99 -6.94
C ALA A 25 0.22 -4.31 -8.37
N GLY A 26 -0.70 -4.67 -9.27
CA GLY A 26 -0.37 -4.98 -10.67
C GLY A 26 0.23 -3.78 -11.40
N ILE A 27 -0.37 -2.59 -11.27
CA ILE A 27 0.14 -1.35 -11.88
C ILE A 27 1.55 -1.03 -11.37
N VAL A 28 1.80 -1.17 -10.07
CA VAL A 28 3.13 -0.93 -9.50
C VAL A 28 4.14 -1.97 -9.99
N ASP A 29 3.75 -3.25 -10.02
CA ASP A 29 4.65 -4.35 -10.41
C ASP A 29 4.98 -4.35 -11.91
N GLU A 30 4.09 -3.83 -12.77
CA GLU A 30 4.37 -3.61 -14.20
C GLU A 30 5.45 -2.55 -14.42
N VAL A 31 5.43 -1.49 -13.61
CA VAL A 31 6.34 -0.35 -13.76
C VAL A 31 7.66 -0.59 -13.02
N CYS A 32 7.58 -1.25 -11.87
CA CYS A 32 8.69 -1.49 -10.96
C CYS A 32 8.78 -2.98 -10.62
N PRO A 33 9.13 -3.86 -11.58
CA PRO A 33 9.19 -5.29 -11.34
C PRO A 33 10.16 -5.60 -10.21
N GLY A 34 9.68 -6.33 -9.20
CA GLY A 34 10.50 -6.81 -8.10
C GLY A 34 11.59 -7.78 -8.59
N GLY A 35 12.65 -7.94 -7.81
CA GLY A 35 13.63 -8.99 -8.08
C GLY A 35 12.99 -10.38 -8.02
N ALA A 36 13.39 -11.32 -8.89
CA ALA A 36 12.80 -12.66 -9.01
C ALA A 36 12.81 -13.52 -7.72
N SER A 37 13.56 -13.10 -6.69
CA SER A 37 13.65 -13.76 -5.38
C SER A 37 12.89 -13.00 -4.26
N ALA A 38 12.15 -11.94 -4.61
CA ALA A 38 11.39 -11.16 -3.65
C ALA A 38 10.17 -11.96 -3.17
N LEU A 39 10.12 -12.26 -1.87
CA LEU A 39 8.98 -12.92 -1.24
C LEU A 39 7.70 -12.06 -1.23
N VAL A 40 7.84 -10.75 -1.46
CA VAL A 40 6.75 -9.77 -1.57
C VAL A 40 7.14 -8.78 -2.66
N THR A 41 6.21 -8.49 -3.57
CA THR A 41 6.44 -7.54 -4.68
C THR A 41 6.41 -6.09 -4.19
N HIS A 42 6.88 -5.15 -5.02
CA HIS A 42 6.77 -3.73 -4.68
C HIS A 42 5.30 -3.31 -4.60
N GLY A 43 4.46 -3.81 -5.50
CA GLY A 43 3.02 -3.56 -5.50
C GLY A 43 2.34 -4.01 -4.21
N GLN A 44 2.65 -5.21 -3.73
CA GLN A 44 2.14 -5.70 -2.44
C GLN A 44 2.59 -4.84 -1.25
N VAL A 45 3.84 -4.35 -1.27
CA VAL A 45 4.33 -3.40 -0.25
C VAL A 45 3.57 -2.08 -0.30
N ILE A 46 3.33 -1.52 -1.48
CA ILE A 46 2.57 -0.27 -1.64
C ILE A 46 1.13 -0.44 -1.18
N GLU A 47 0.46 -1.56 -1.49
CA GLU A 47 -0.88 -1.85 -0.97
C GLU A 47 -0.91 -1.87 0.55
N ALA A 48 0.07 -2.52 1.20
CA ALA A 48 0.18 -2.54 2.65
C ALA A 48 0.39 -1.14 3.25
N LEU A 49 1.20 -0.29 2.60
CA LEU A 49 1.45 1.10 3.03
C LEU A 49 0.19 1.98 2.88
N VAL A 50 -0.56 1.84 1.77
CA VAL A 50 -1.84 2.55 1.60
C VAL A 50 -2.85 2.08 2.65
N ALA A 51 -2.93 0.77 2.90
CA ALA A 51 -3.82 0.22 3.91
C ALA A 51 -3.45 0.69 5.33
N ASN A 52 -2.16 0.79 5.64
CA ASN A 52 -1.68 1.40 6.88
C ASN A 52 -2.15 2.85 7.00
N ARG A 53 -1.97 3.66 5.96
CA ARG A 53 -2.35 5.07 5.94
C ARG A 53 -3.86 5.30 6.11
N LEU A 54 -4.69 4.43 5.55
CA LEU A 54 -6.15 4.50 5.64
C LEU A 54 -6.73 3.99 6.97
N THR A 55 -6.00 3.15 7.69
CA THR A 55 -6.50 2.52 8.93
C THR A 55 -5.95 3.17 10.19
N SER A 56 -4.64 3.35 10.26
CA SER A 56 -3.95 3.99 11.38
C SER A 56 -2.54 4.34 10.91
N PRO A 57 -2.29 5.58 10.43
CA PRO A 57 -1.00 5.98 9.91
C PRO A 57 0.13 5.67 10.90
N ALA A 58 0.94 4.67 10.60
CA ALA A 58 2.12 4.33 11.36
C ALA A 58 3.35 4.87 10.62
N PRO A 59 4.36 5.40 11.32
CA PRO A 59 5.69 5.61 10.75
C PRO A 59 6.23 4.32 10.13
N LEU A 60 7.03 4.42 9.06
CA LEU A 60 7.60 3.27 8.32
C LEU A 60 8.24 2.21 9.24
N VAL A 61 9.05 2.67 10.20
CA VAL A 61 9.68 1.83 11.22
C VAL A 61 8.71 1.00 12.08
N ARG A 62 7.42 1.36 12.12
CA ARG A 62 6.37 0.65 12.87
C ARG A 62 5.34 -0.06 12.00
N VAL A 63 5.56 -0.13 10.68
CA VAL A 63 4.62 -0.81 9.78
C VAL A 63 4.61 -2.32 10.03
N GLU A 64 5.75 -2.92 10.38
CA GLU A 64 5.80 -4.31 10.83
C GLU A 64 4.95 -4.53 12.09
N ASP A 65 5.09 -3.68 13.11
CA ASP A 65 4.32 -3.76 14.35
C ASP A 65 2.82 -3.55 14.12
N TRP A 66 2.47 -2.63 13.21
CA TRP A 66 1.11 -2.45 12.74
C TRP A 66 0.60 -3.73 12.09
N ALA A 67 1.36 -4.34 11.18
CA ALA A 67 0.97 -5.56 10.50
C ALA A 67 0.82 -6.76 11.45
N ARG A 68 1.53 -6.77 12.59
CA ARG A 68 1.34 -7.78 13.66
C ARG A 68 0.06 -7.55 14.46
N CYS A 69 -0.31 -6.29 14.70
CA CYS A 69 -1.53 -5.92 15.42
C CYS A 69 -2.81 -6.01 14.57
N TRP A 70 -2.67 -5.98 13.25
CA TRP A 70 -3.75 -5.99 12.27
C TRP A 70 -3.78 -7.30 11.47
N ALA A 71 -4.92 -7.62 10.87
CA ALA A 71 -5.09 -8.84 10.07
C ALA A 71 -4.43 -8.75 8.68
N VAL A 72 -3.18 -8.26 8.58
CA VAL A 72 -2.50 -8.01 7.30
C VAL A 72 -2.15 -9.30 6.57
N GLU A 73 -1.69 -10.32 7.31
CA GLU A 73 -1.40 -11.63 6.74
C GLU A 73 -2.66 -12.28 6.16
N GLU A 74 -3.76 -12.21 6.89
CA GLU A 74 -5.05 -12.77 6.49
C GLU A 74 -5.70 -12.00 5.34
N VAL A 75 -5.51 -10.67 5.30
CA VAL A 75 -6.16 -9.81 4.30
C VAL A 75 -5.32 -9.69 3.04
N PHE A 76 -3.99 -9.52 3.13
CA PHE A 76 -3.10 -9.28 2.00
C PHE A 76 -2.21 -10.48 1.64
N GLY A 77 -2.17 -11.53 2.48
CA GLY A 77 -1.27 -12.67 2.26
C GLY A 77 0.20 -12.34 2.54
N ILE A 78 0.47 -11.25 3.25
CA ILE A 78 1.83 -10.75 3.53
C ILE A 78 2.16 -11.04 4.99
N GLU A 79 3.17 -11.88 5.22
CA GLU A 79 3.68 -12.10 6.56
C GLU A 79 4.28 -10.79 7.13
N PRO A 80 3.94 -10.38 8.37
CA PRO A 80 4.40 -9.10 8.92
C PRO A 80 5.92 -8.92 8.90
N GLY A 81 6.70 -9.99 9.11
CA GLY A 81 8.17 -9.94 9.09
C GLY A 81 8.77 -9.61 7.70
N LEU A 82 7.96 -9.70 6.64
CA LEU A 82 8.37 -9.30 5.30
C LEU A 82 8.20 -7.78 5.06
N LEU A 83 7.48 -7.06 5.94
CA LEU A 83 7.28 -5.61 5.89
C LEU A 83 8.32 -4.85 6.74
N ASN A 84 9.60 -5.24 6.61
CA ASN A 84 10.70 -4.54 7.27
C ASN A 84 11.04 -3.21 6.58
N ASP A 85 11.57 -2.26 7.35
CA ASP A 85 11.84 -0.88 6.91
C ASP A 85 12.70 -0.80 5.63
N ASP A 86 13.72 -1.65 5.50
CA ASP A 86 14.57 -1.71 4.30
C ASP A 86 13.77 -2.09 3.05
N ARG A 87 12.81 -3.02 3.15
CA ARG A 87 11.93 -3.36 2.03
C ARG A 87 10.94 -2.25 1.72
N LEU A 88 10.41 -1.59 2.74
CA LEU A 88 9.51 -0.44 2.56
C LEU A 88 10.23 0.71 1.85
N ALA A 89 11.44 1.04 2.30
CA ALA A 89 12.30 2.06 1.70
C ALA A 89 12.62 1.72 0.24
N ARG A 90 13.05 0.48 -0.04
CA ARG A 90 13.33 0.04 -1.42
C ARG A 90 12.12 0.12 -2.34
N ALA A 91 10.93 -0.25 -1.85
CA ALA A 91 9.71 -0.14 -2.64
C ALA A 91 9.36 1.34 -2.93
N LEU A 92 9.51 2.23 -1.94
CA LEU A 92 9.28 3.66 -2.11
C LEU A 92 10.28 4.30 -3.09
N ASP A 93 11.56 3.97 -2.97
CA ASP A 93 12.61 4.44 -3.89
C ASP A 93 12.36 3.95 -5.32
N ALA A 94 11.88 2.72 -5.48
CA ALA A 94 11.57 2.15 -6.79
C ALA A 94 10.39 2.87 -7.47
N ILE A 95 9.33 3.21 -6.73
CA ILE A 95 8.15 3.88 -7.30
C ILE A 95 8.33 5.39 -7.48
N ALA A 96 9.26 6.02 -6.76
CA ALA A 96 9.42 7.47 -6.74
C ALA A 96 9.57 8.10 -8.15
N PRO A 97 10.36 7.55 -9.09
CA PRO A 97 10.47 8.07 -10.45
C PRO A 97 9.20 7.89 -11.29
N HIS A 98 8.26 7.05 -10.84
CA HIS A 98 7.09 6.62 -11.60
C HIS A 98 5.77 7.04 -10.95
N LEU A 99 5.81 7.84 -9.89
CA LEU A 99 4.66 8.17 -9.04
C LEU A 99 3.51 8.79 -9.84
N GLU A 100 3.81 9.73 -10.75
CA GLU A 100 2.79 10.38 -11.58
C GLU A 100 2.08 9.39 -12.51
N HIS A 101 2.84 8.47 -13.10
CA HIS A 101 2.29 7.44 -13.98
C HIS A 101 1.41 6.46 -13.20
N ILE A 102 1.89 5.95 -12.06
CA ILE A 102 1.14 5.05 -11.18
C ILE A 102 -0.15 5.73 -10.70
N ALA A 103 -0.06 6.97 -10.21
CA ALA A 103 -1.22 7.73 -9.74
C ALA A 103 -2.23 8.01 -10.87
N GLY A 104 -1.75 8.37 -12.06
CA GLY A 104 -2.59 8.59 -13.24
C GLY A 104 -3.33 7.33 -13.67
N THR A 105 -2.65 6.18 -13.71
CA THR A 105 -3.24 4.89 -14.08
C THR A 105 -4.26 4.42 -13.05
N VAL A 106 -3.93 4.49 -11.75
CA VAL A 106 -4.87 4.18 -10.67
C VAL A 106 -6.08 5.10 -10.70
N GLY A 107 -5.87 6.41 -10.91
CA GLY A 107 -6.93 7.40 -11.05
C GLY A 107 -7.84 7.10 -12.23
N ALA A 108 -7.28 6.80 -13.40
CA ALA A 108 -8.04 6.42 -14.59
C ALA A 108 -8.92 5.19 -14.36
N ARG A 109 -8.37 4.17 -13.67
CA ARG A 109 -9.13 2.98 -13.30
C ARG A 109 -10.22 3.28 -12.27
N ALA A 110 -9.97 4.17 -11.31
CA ALA A 110 -10.97 4.58 -10.33
C ALA A 110 -12.19 5.27 -10.99
N ILE A 111 -11.96 6.07 -12.03
CA ILE A 111 -13.06 6.64 -12.84
C ILE A 111 -13.85 5.52 -13.50
N GLY A 112 -13.16 4.60 -14.19
CA GLY A 112 -13.80 3.52 -14.92
C GLY A 112 -14.62 2.60 -14.01
N GLU A 113 -14.10 2.29 -12.82
CA GLU A 113 -14.71 1.35 -11.88
C GLU A 113 -15.80 1.95 -10.99
N PHE A 114 -15.68 3.23 -10.64
CA PHE A 114 -16.54 3.86 -9.63
C PHE A 114 -17.26 5.12 -10.12
N GLY A 115 -17.02 5.56 -11.36
CA GLY A 115 -17.63 6.77 -11.91
C GLY A 115 -17.18 8.05 -11.19
N VAL A 116 -15.99 8.03 -10.57
CA VAL A 116 -15.46 9.18 -9.82
C VAL A 116 -15.09 10.29 -10.79
N ASP A 117 -15.59 11.50 -10.54
CA ASP A 117 -15.22 12.69 -11.30
C ASP A 117 -13.80 13.17 -10.89
N VAL A 118 -12.84 13.10 -11.82
CA VAL A 118 -11.43 13.51 -11.61
C VAL A 118 -11.24 15.01 -11.52
N ALA A 119 -12.30 15.81 -11.75
CA ALA A 119 -12.20 17.26 -11.69
C ALA A 119 -11.67 17.79 -10.34
N ARG A 120 -11.59 16.93 -9.29
CA ARG A 120 -10.92 17.24 -8.03
C ARG A 120 -10.05 16.08 -7.50
N MET A 121 -8.97 15.75 -8.21
CA MET A 121 -7.82 15.11 -7.55
C MET A 121 -7.09 16.18 -6.71
N HIS A 122 -7.57 16.42 -5.48
CA HIS A 122 -6.86 17.25 -4.51
C HIS A 122 -5.62 16.48 -4.04
N TRP A 123 -4.50 16.68 -4.73
CA TRP A 123 -3.21 16.34 -4.18
C TRP A 123 -2.88 17.42 -3.15
N ASP A 124 -3.16 17.15 -1.87
CA ASP A 124 -2.67 18.01 -0.77
C ASP A 124 -1.16 17.82 -0.63
N MET A 125 -0.42 18.34 -1.62
CA MET A 125 0.99 18.69 -1.47
C MET A 125 1.04 19.97 -0.66
N THR A 126 0.90 19.88 0.65
CA THR A 126 1.63 20.82 1.50
C THR A 126 3.10 20.43 1.47
N SER A 127 3.75 20.65 0.32
CA SER A 127 5.19 20.81 0.27
C SER A 127 5.50 22.12 1.00
N MET A 128 5.76 22.03 2.30
CA MET A 128 6.46 23.10 3.02
C MET A 128 7.93 23.04 2.59
N GLY A 129 8.20 23.53 1.38
CA GLY A 129 9.53 23.91 0.94
C GLY A 129 9.90 25.23 1.61
N GLY A 130 10.55 25.13 2.77
CA GLY A 130 11.31 26.18 3.42
C GLY A 130 12.28 25.44 4.36
N PHE A 131 13.59 25.53 4.22
CA PHE A 131 14.44 26.66 3.83
C PHE A 131 15.60 26.18 2.96
#